data_AF-A0A840AHP2-F1
#
_entry.id   AF-A0A840AHP2-F1
#
_cell.length_a   1.000
_cell.length_b   1.000
_cell.length_c   1.000
_cell.angle_alpha   90.00
_cell.angle_beta   90.00
_cell.angle_gamma   90.00
#
_symmetry.space_group_name_H-M   'P 1'
#
loop_
_entity.id
_entity.type
_entity.pdbx_description
1 polymer ?
#
loop_
_entity_poly.entity_id
_entity_poly.type
_entity_poly.pdbx_seq_one_letter_code
_entity_poly.pdbx_strand_id
1 'polypeptide(L)'
;MLRGAIEKVQGNTVGGWIYSPSVDLRGLTVLAFVDSLCVGGGKVEIKRNDLAEAGLDDGRFGFSFPVTLADPADGKRLIVKLEGSDALLVQATSRIVGAAGPAPKLPQGALGMTLETLQWMQGRGWLSQSDYDFLRFFRQLGVYDRTLTIPVERPDRLEADVRDPAHAVGELMGLMHLGSVETVRVNLPSTGDVAAFLKKQGTMPSVIALWARERARLDIVEGSHLQADRASSKASVEYALGPDRLLFIDARCTFGEQMLPPPPSGIEVFLNAAEVSREAIAPFKTASAEMSKSPMRASGGARR
;
A
#
# COMPACT_ATOMS: atom_id res chain seq x y z
N MET A 1 -8.60 30.02 18.51
CA MET A 1 -7.32 29.30 18.74
C MET A 1 -7.65 27.93 19.32
N LEU A 2 -7.17 26.87 18.67
CA LEU A 2 -7.43 25.50 19.09
C LEU A 2 -6.63 25.17 20.35
N ARG A 3 -7.26 24.49 21.31
CA ARG A 3 -6.72 24.04 22.59
C ARG A 3 -7.02 22.55 22.74
N GLY A 4 -6.17 21.83 23.45
CA GLY A 4 -6.43 20.41 23.72
C GLY A 4 -5.23 19.75 24.37
N ALA A 5 -5.45 18.53 24.86
CA ALA A 5 -4.41 17.73 25.45
C ALA A 5 -4.66 16.24 25.17
N ILE A 6 -3.57 15.52 24.95
CA ILE A 6 -3.56 14.06 25.02
C ILE A 6 -3.27 13.72 26.49
N GLU A 7 -4.21 13.08 27.16
CA GLU A 7 -4.09 12.82 28.60
C GLU A 7 -3.73 11.36 28.87
N LYS A 8 -4.23 10.46 28.01
CA LYS A 8 -4.09 9.03 28.19
C LYS A 8 -3.60 8.38 26.90
N VAL A 9 -2.50 7.65 27.01
CA VAL A 9 -2.09 6.63 26.03
C VAL A 9 -1.84 5.36 26.80
N GLN A 10 -2.76 4.41 26.70
CA GLN A 10 -2.68 3.14 27.43
C GLN A 10 -2.94 1.98 26.46
N GLY A 11 -1.92 1.14 26.26
CA GLY A 11 -1.99 0.06 25.27
C GLY A 11 -2.37 0.60 23.90
N ASN A 12 -3.46 0.08 23.34
CA ASN A 12 -4.00 0.45 22.03
C ASN A 12 -5.14 1.47 22.14
N THR A 13 -5.10 2.39 23.10
CA THR A 13 -6.14 3.43 23.24
C THR A 13 -5.52 4.77 23.57
N VAL A 14 -5.93 5.79 22.81
CA VAL A 14 -5.63 7.19 23.08
C VAL A 14 -6.88 7.87 23.61
N GLY A 15 -6.69 8.81 24.54
CA GLY A 15 -7.75 9.62 25.11
C GLY A 15 -7.26 11.03 25.41
N GLY A 16 -8.14 12.00 25.21
CA GLY A 16 -7.82 13.41 25.40
C GLY A 16 -9.03 14.29 25.15
N TRP A 17 -8.76 15.58 24.95
CA TRP A 17 -9.79 16.56 24.61
C TRP A 17 -9.27 17.62 23.64
N ILE A 18 -10.18 18.22 22.89
CA ILE A 18 -9.90 19.27 21.91
C ILE A 18 -11.05 20.29 21.89
N TYR A 19 -10.70 21.57 21.94
CA TYR A 19 -11.64 22.68 22.02
C TYR A 19 -11.17 23.84 21.15
N SER A 20 -12.11 24.48 20.45
CA SER A 20 -11.86 25.74 19.76
C SER A 20 -13.06 26.66 19.95
N PRO A 21 -12.87 27.92 20.41
CA PRO A 21 -13.98 28.88 20.52
C PRO A 21 -14.47 29.38 19.15
N SER A 22 -13.75 29.06 18.07
CA SER A 22 -13.98 29.59 16.73
C SER A 22 -14.59 28.57 15.76
N VAL A 23 -14.61 27.28 16.14
CA VAL A 23 -15.05 26.17 15.28
C VAL A 23 -15.78 25.16 16.15
N ASP A 24 -16.98 24.73 15.72
CA ASP A 24 -17.68 23.62 16.37
C ASP A 24 -16.98 22.31 16.01
N LEU A 25 -16.39 21.65 17.01
CA LEU A 25 -15.63 20.42 16.84
C LEU A 25 -16.47 19.15 17.07
N ARG A 26 -17.76 19.30 17.38
CA ARG A 26 -18.63 18.16 17.70
C ARG A 26 -18.77 17.21 16.53
N GLY A 27 -18.57 15.93 16.80
CA GLY A 27 -18.70 14.86 15.81
C GLY A 27 -17.62 14.88 14.73
N LEU A 28 -16.69 15.84 14.77
CA LEU A 28 -15.52 15.85 13.91
C LEU A 28 -14.56 14.73 14.32
N THR A 29 -13.82 14.22 13.34
CA THR A 29 -12.84 13.16 13.55
C THR A 29 -11.50 13.76 13.93
N VAL A 30 -10.90 13.19 14.98
CA VAL A 30 -9.49 13.36 15.28
C VAL A 30 -8.72 12.10 14.89
N LEU A 31 -7.51 12.29 14.40
CA LEU A 31 -6.63 11.27 13.88
C LEU A 31 -5.34 11.25 14.70
N ALA A 32 -4.93 10.08 15.14
CA ALA A 32 -3.65 9.88 15.82
C ALA A 32 -2.59 9.50 14.79
N PHE A 33 -1.43 10.16 14.86
CA PHE A 33 -0.27 9.87 14.04
C PHE A 33 0.94 9.56 14.90
N VAL A 34 1.79 8.66 14.43
CA VAL A 34 3.17 8.49 14.89
C VAL A 34 4.06 8.79 13.70
N ASP A 35 4.94 9.78 13.84
CA ASP A 35 5.72 10.34 12.74
C ASP A 35 4.80 10.83 11.59
N SER A 36 4.65 10.03 10.53
CA SER A 36 3.77 10.28 9.38
C SER A 36 2.63 9.25 9.21
N LEU A 37 2.60 8.20 10.03
CA LEU A 37 1.63 7.11 9.90
C LEU A 37 0.40 7.36 10.77
N CYS A 38 -0.79 7.33 10.16
CA CYS A 38 -2.05 7.35 10.90
C CYS A 38 -2.25 6.01 11.61
N VAL A 39 -2.31 6.03 12.94
CA VAL A 39 -2.42 4.84 13.80
C VAL A 39 -3.82 4.65 14.36
N GLY A 40 -4.75 5.58 14.12
CA GLY A 40 -6.15 5.45 14.53
C GLY A 40 -6.91 6.77 14.45
N GLY A 41 -8.22 6.71 14.66
CA GLY A 41 -9.05 7.91 14.67
C GLY A 41 -10.39 7.70 15.38
N GLY A 42 -10.98 8.79 15.86
CA GLY A 42 -12.24 8.77 16.60
C GLY A 42 -12.94 10.13 16.60
N LYS A 43 -14.21 10.12 16.99
CA LYS A 43 -15.01 11.34 17.04
C LYS A 43 -14.79 12.11 18.34
N VAL A 44 -14.92 13.43 18.25
CA VAL A 44 -15.00 14.33 19.41
C VAL A 44 -16.46 14.41 19.85
N GLU A 45 -16.84 13.54 20.78
CA GLU A 45 -18.24 13.43 21.24
C GLU A 45 -18.37 13.06 22.73
N ILE A 46 -17.26 12.76 23.39
CA ILE A 46 -17.27 12.32 24.79
C ILE A 46 -17.51 13.54 25.68
N LYS A 47 -18.57 13.45 26.49
CA LYS A 47 -18.90 14.47 27.48
C LYS A 47 -17.95 14.39 28.68
N ARG A 48 -17.40 15.54 29.05
CA ARG A 48 -16.50 15.76 30.18
C ARG A 48 -17.08 16.79 31.12
N ASN A 49 -17.53 16.32 32.28
CA ASN A 49 -18.18 17.17 33.29
C ASN A 49 -17.20 18.19 33.89
N ASP A 50 -15.92 17.83 33.99
CA ASP A 50 -14.83 18.70 34.45
C ASP A 50 -14.58 19.89 33.51
N LEU A 51 -14.73 19.69 32.19
CA LEU A 51 -14.63 20.78 31.21
C LEU A 51 -15.89 21.67 31.19
N ALA A 52 -17.06 21.08 31.42
CA ALA A 52 -18.32 21.82 31.55
C ALA A 52 -18.32 22.71 32.81
N GLU A 53 -17.83 22.19 33.94
CA GLU A 53 -17.68 22.93 35.20
C GLU A 53 -16.63 24.06 35.09
N ALA A 54 -15.64 23.90 34.20
CA ALA A 54 -14.66 24.95 33.87
C ALA A 54 -15.21 26.05 32.93
N GLY A 55 -16.49 25.99 32.52
CA GLY A 55 -17.14 26.98 31.68
C GLY A 55 -16.81 26.87 30.19
N LEU A 56 -16.28 25.73 29.73
CA LEU A 56 -16.01 25.44 28.32
C LEU A 56 -17.22 24.73 27.70
N ASP A 57 -18.24 25.52 27.34
CA ASP A 57 -19.47 25.09 26.63
C ASP A 57 -20.15 23.85 27.30
N ASP A 58 -20.76 22.91 26.57
CA ASP A 58 -21.53 21.78 27.13
C ASP A 58 -20.67 20.57 27.59
N GLY A 59 -19.35 20.70 27.53
CA GLY A 59 -18.36 19.70 27.93
C GLY A 59 -18.13 18.57 26.94
N ARG A 60 -18.72 18.56 25.73
CA ARG A 60 -18.55 17.46 24.74
C ARG A 60 -17.32 17.62 23.84
N PHE A 61 -16.15 17.68 24.47
CA PHE A 61 -14.87 17.92 23.79
C PHE A 61 -13.88 16.78 23.95
N GLY A 62 -14.29 15.68 24.60
CA GLY A 62 -13.47 14.51 24.79
C GLY A 62 -13.44 13.60 23.57
N PHE A 63 -12.30 12.94 23.38
CA PHE A 63 -12.16 11.83 22.45
C PHE A 63 -11.51 10.65 23.16
N SER A 64 -11.88 9.44 22.76
CA SER A 64 -11.17 8.22 23.11
C SER A 64 -11.41 7.19 22.04
N PHE A 65 -10.34 6.66 21.47
CA PHE A 65 -10.44 5.72 20.35
C PHE A 65 -9.28 4.74 20.35
N PRO A 66 -9.48 3.54 19.78
CA PRO A 66 -8.42 2.58 19.65
C PRO A 66 -7.35 3.07 18.67
N VAL A 67 -6.10 2.83 19.01
CA VAL A 67 -4.93 3.10 18.16
C VAL A 67 -4.12 1.83 18.03
N THR A 68 -3.61 1.57 16.83
CA THR A 68 -2.72 0.44 16.57
C THR A 68 -1.29 0.94 16.61
N LEU A 69 -0.67 0.80 17.78
CA LEU A 69 0.73 1.14 17.94
C LEU A 69 1.61 -0.06 17.61
N ALA A 70 2.64 0.23 16.83
CA ALA A 70 3.63 -0.74 16.39
C ALA A 70 4.52 -1.16 17.59
N ASP A 71 4.99 -0.17 18.36
CA ASP A 71 5.62 -0.34 19.67
C ASP A 71 4.84 0.46 20.73
N PRO A 72 4.53 -0.10 21.92
CA PRO A 72 4.01 0.69 23.04
C PRO A 72 4.84 1.95 23.39
N ALA A 73 6.15 1.96 23.10
CA ALA A 73 7.01 3.13 23.26
C ALA A 73 6.70 4.28 22.28
N ASP A 74 6.09 3.98 21.13
CA ASP A 74 5.65 4.97 20.14
C ASP A 74 4.54 5.86 20.67
N GLY A 75 3.85 5.42 21.72
CA GLY A 75 2.89 6.23 22.45
C GLY A 75 3.46 7.55 23.00
N LYS A 76 4.78 7.75 23.02
CA LYS A 76 5.47 9.02 23.37
C LYS A 76 5.57 10.03 22.23
N ARG A 77 5.47 9.55 20.99
CA ARG A 77 5.63 10.34 19.76
C ARG A 77 4.29 10.58 19.08
N LEU A 78 3.20 10.18 19.74
CA LEU A 78 1.86 10.23 19.19
C LEU A 78 1.38 11.68 19.17
N ILE A 79 1.06 12.17 17.99
CA ILE A 79 0.39 13.45 17.79
C ILE A 79 -1.06 13.19 17.41
N VAL A 80 -1.97 14.06 17.84
CA VAL A 80 -3.37 13.99 17.41
C VAL A 80 -3.66 15.22 16.55
N LYS A 81 -4.25 15.00 15.37
CA LYS A 81 -4.66 16.03 14.42
C LYS A 81 -6.17 16.03 14.25
N LEU A 82 -6.74 17.18 13.95
CA LEU A 82 -8.12 17.25 13.48
C LEU A 82 -8.18 16.92 11.98
N GLU A 83 -9.10 16.06 11.56
CA GLU A 83 -9.28 15.70 10.15
C GLU A 83 -9.55 16.95 9.30
N GLY A 84 -8.81 17.11 8.20
CA GLY A 84 -8.91 18.29 7.33
C GLY A 84 -8.25 19.57 7.86
N SER A 85 -7.42 19.47 8.91
CA SER A 85 -6.71 20.61 9.51
C SER A 85 -5.23 20.31 9.78
N ASP A 86 -4.40 21.34 9.70
CA ASP A 86 -2.99 21.30 10.15
C ASP A 86 -2.83 21.48 11.67
N ALA A 87 -3.93 21.58 12.42
CA ALA A 87 -3.88 21.75 13.86
C ALA A 87 -3.38 20.48 14.57
N LEU A 88 -2.32 20.64 15.39
CA LEU A 88 -1.63 19.57 16.11
C LEU A 88 -1.87 19.67 17.62
N LEU A 89 -2.20 18.54 18.25
CA LEU A 89 -2.10 18.34 19.69
C LEU A 89 -0.80 17.59 20.01
N VAL A 90 0.01 18.15 20.91
CA VAL A 90 1.30 17.59 21.34
C VAL A 90 1.19 17.09 22.79
N GLN A 91 1.84 15.96 23.10
CA GLN A 91 1.82 15.29 24.41
C GLN A 91 2.68 16.00 25.47
N ALA A 92 2.29 17.19 25.94
CA ALA A 92 3.10 17.91 26.92
C ALA A 92 3.13 17.24 28.33
N THR A 93 2.13 16.43 28.69
CA THR A 93 1.97 15.92 30.08
C THR A 93 1.43 14.48 30.23
N SER A 94 1.38 13.68 29.17
CA SER A 94 0.77 12.33 29.21
C SER A 94 1.62 11.31 30.00
N ARG A 95 0.99 10.46 30.84
CA ARG A 95 1.67 9.43 31.64
C ARG A 95 1.55 8.05 30.98
N ILE A 96 2.67 7.40 30.71
CA ILE A 96 2.75 6.05 30.11
C ILE A 96 2.91 5.00 31.21
N VAL A 97 2.10 3.95 31.17
CA VAL A 97 2.20 2.78 32.06
C VAL A 97 2.45 1.55 31.18
N GLY A 98 3.68 1.04 31.16
CA GLY A 98 4.10 -0.07 30.29
C GLY A 98 4.25 -1.40 31.03
N ALA A 99 3.93 -2.50 30.35
CA ALA A 99 4.40 -3.85 30.70
C ALA A 99 5.44 -4.27 29.65
N ALA A 100 6.62 -4.70 30.12
CA ALA A 100 7.79 -4.97 29.30
C ALA A 100 7.76 -6.39 28.69
N GLY A 101 8.01 -6.48 27.39
CA GLY A 101 8.29 -7.72 26.66
C GLY A 101 9.21 -7.43 25.47
N PRO A 102 10.02 -8.39 25.00
CA PRO A 102 10.99 -8.16 23.94
C PRO A 102 10.29 -7.87 22.61
N ALA A 103 10.84 -6.92 21.87
CA ALA A 103 10.27 -6.33 20.67
C ALA A 103 10.10 -7.34 19.52
N PRO A 104 8.89 -7.49 18.94
CA PRO A 104 8.73 -8.10 17.63
C PRO A 104 9.04 -7.07 16.52
N LYS A 105 9.70 -7.52 15.45
CA LYS A 105 9.91 -6.71 14.24
C LYS A 105 8.54 -6.34 13.63
N LEU A 106 8.35 -5.05 13.37
CA LEU A 106 7.14 -4.47 12.78
C LEU A 106 6.91 -4.99 11.36
N PRO A 107 5.65 -5.22 10.93
CA PRO A 107 5.36 -5.43 9.52
C PRO A 107 5.28 -4.07 8.81
N GLN A 108 6.20 -3.84 7.88
CA GLN A 108 6.27 -2.62 7.07
C GLN A 108 5.24 -2.74 5.93
N GLY A 109 4.12 -1.98 5.99
CA GLY A 109 3.15 -1.84 4.90
C GLY A 109 1.73 -2.37 5.18
N ALA A 110 0.79 -2.11 4.25
CA ALA A 110 -0.61 -2.53 4.31
C ALA A 110 -0.78 -4.05 4.38
N LEU A 111 0.19 -4.81 3.86
CA LEU A 111 0.23 -6.28 4.00
C LEU A 111 0.46 -6.75 5.44
N GLY A 112 0.93 -5.86 6.32
CA GLY A 112 1.04 -6.06 7.75
C GLY A 112 -0.24 -5.81 8.55
N MET A 113 -1.24 -5.14 7.96
CA MET A 113 -2.49 -4.82 8.63
C MET A 113 -3.36 -6.05 8.83
N THR A 114 -4.23 -6.06 9.83
CA THR A 114 -5.21 -7.14 10.04
C THR A 114 -6.35 -7.08 9.02
N LEU A 115 -7.07 -8.19 8.81
CA LEU A 115 -8.24 -8.17 7.92
C LEU A 115 -9.35 -7.28 8.46
N GLU A 116 -9.51 -7.21 9.79
CA GLU A 116 -10.45 -6.30 10.43
C GLU A 116 -10.11 -4.83 10.13
N THR A 117 -8.83 -4.47 10.16
CA THR A 117 -8.36 -3.13 9.79
C THR A 117 -8.70 -2.80 8.34
N LEU A 118 -8.44 -3.71 7.40
CA LEU A 118 -8.73 -3.50 5.98
C LEU A 118 -10.24 -3.35 5.72
N GLN A 119 -11.07 -4.18 6.35
CA GLN A 119 -12.54 -4.10 6.26
C GLN A 119 -13.05 -2.78 6.84
N TRP A 120 -12.49 -2.32 7.96
CA TRP A 120 -12.84 -1.04 8.54
C TRP A 120 -12.50 0.13 7.60
N MET A 121 -11.30 0.12 6.98
CA MET A 121 -10.87 1.15 6.02
C MET A 121 -11.80 1.20 4.80
N GLN A 122 -12.16 0.04 4.27
CA GLN A 122 -13.13 -0.10 3.18
C GLN A 122 -14.51 0.47 3.58
N GLY A 123 -15.01 0.12 4.77
CA GLY A 123 -16.30 0.62 5.29
C GLY A 123 -16.35 2.13 5.53
N ARG A 124 -15.19 2.80 5.58
CA ARG A 124 -15.04 4.26 5.66
C ARG A 124 -14.78 4.93 4.31
N GLY A 125 -14.72 4.15 3.22
CA GLY A 125 -14.43 4.64 1.87
C GLY A 125 -12.97 5.00 1.62
N TRP A 126 -12.05 4.60 2.51
CA TRP A 126 -10.61 4.85 2.34
C TRP A 126 -9.96 3.89 1.35
N LEU A 127 -10.54 2.70 1.20
CA LEU A 127 -10.18 1.73 0.19
C LEU A 127 -11.38 1.55 -0.73
N SER A 128 -11.12 1.54 -2.04
CA SER A 128 -12.13 1.01 -2.96
C SER A 128 -12.34 -0.48 -2.69
N GLN A 129 -13.48 -1.03 -3.12
CA GLN A 129 -13.70 -2.48 -3.09
C GLN A 129 -12.53 -3.24 -3.74
N SER A 130 -12.03 -2.72 -4.86
CA SER A 130 -10.97 -3.36 -5.64
C SER A 130 -9.60 -3.33 -4.94
N ASP A 131 -9.34 -2.30 -4.13
CA ASP A 131 -8.12 -2.15 -3.33
C ASP A 131 -8.15 -3.07 -2.11
N TYR A 132 -9.33 -3.16 -1.46
CA TYR A 132 -9.57 -4.11 -0.38
C TYR A 132 -9.39 -5.56 -0.85
N ASP A 133 -10.01 -5.93 -1.98
CA ASP A 133 -9.91 -7.27 -2.55
C ASP A 133 -8.46 -7.60 -2.90
N PHE A 134 -7.73 -6.67 -3.52
CA PHE A 134 -6.31 -6.81 -3.77
C PHE A 134 -5.52 -7.13 -2.50
N LEU A 135 -5.60 -6.28 -1.46
CA LEU A 135 -4.84 -6.48 -0.23
C LEU A 135 -5.22 -7.78 0.49
N ARG A 136 -6.52 -8.12 0.50
CA ARG A 136 -7.04 -9.35 1.11
C ARG A 136 -6.53 -10.59 0.39
N PHE A 137 -6.77 -10.70 -0.92
CA PHE A 137 -6.42 -11.89 -1.69
C PHE A 137 -4.92 -12.04 -1.79
N PHE A 138 -4.18 -10.96 -2.02
CA PHE A 138 -2.73 -11.01 -2.11
C PHE A 138 -2.11 -11.50 -0.80
N ARG A 139 -2.59 -11.04 0.36
CA ARG A 139 -2.13 -11.55 1.65
C ARG A 139 -2.40 -13.05 1.83
N GLN A 140 -3.58 -13.52 1.43
CA GLN A 140 -4.00 -14.90 1.64
C GLN A 140 -3.35 -15.88 0.65
N LEU A 141 -3.25 -15.51 -0.62
CA LEU A 141 -2.84 -16.38 -1.72
C LEU A 141 -1.41 -16.11 -2.20
N GLY A 142 -0.86 -14.92 -1.90
CA GLY A 142 0.47 -14.52 -2.38
C GLY A 142 0.48 -14.21 -3.89
N VAL A 143 -0.70 -14.13 -4.50
CA VAL A 143 -0.89 -13.85 -5.92
C VAL A 143 -2.18 -13.07 -6.10
N TYR A 144 -2.20 -12.14 -7.05
CA TYR A 144 -3.39 -11.40 -7.42
C TYR A 144 -3.36 -11.00 -8.89
N ASP A 145 -4.46 -11.24 -9.58
CA ASP A 145 -4.65 -10.90 -10.98
C ASP A 145 -5.45 -9.60 -11.12
N ARG A 146 -4.90 -8.64 -11.89
CA ARG A 146 -5.54 -7.37 -12.19
C ARG A 146 -5.75 -7.23 -13.69
N THR A 147 -7.01 -7.05 -14.09
CA THR A 147 -7.37 -6.65 -15.46
C THR A 147 -6.99 -5.19 -15.69
N LEU A 148 -6.35 -4.92 -16.83
CA LEU A 148 -5.95 -3.58 -17.29
C LEU A 148 -7.00 -2.94 -18.21
N THR A 149 -7.95 -3.71 -18.72
CA THR A 149 -9.07 -3.22 -19.52
C THR A 149 -10.01 -2.36 -18.67
N ILE A 150 -10.23 -1.13 -19.11
CA ILE A 150 -11.18 -0.21 -18.51
C ILE A 150 -12.56 -0.47 -19.14
N PRO A 151 -13.60 -0.82 -18.37
CA PRO A 151 -14.95 -0.97 -18.90
C PRO A 151 -15.38 0.31 -19.61
N VAL A 152 -15.75 0.20 -20.88
CA VAL A 152 -16.22 1.34 -21.66
C VAL A 152 -17.68 1.60 -21.28
N GLU A 153 -17.95 2.69 -20.56
CA GLU A 153 -19.33 3.07 -20.20
C GLU A 153 -20.17 3.57 -21.38
N ARG A 154 -19.54 3.83 -22.55
CA ARG A 154 -20.22 4.35 -23.74
C ARG A 154 -20.19 3.36 -24.92
N PRO A 155 -21.34 3.03 -25.53
CA PRO A 155 -21.41 2.12 -26.68
C PRO A 155 -20.71 2.66 -27.95
N ASP A 156 -20.37 3.95 -27.98
CA ASP A 156 -19.83 4.61 -29.17
C ASP A 156 -18.31 4.43 -29.36
N ARG A 157 -17.61 3.80 -28.40
CA ARG A 157 -16.18 3.49 -28.51
C ARG A 157 -15.99 2.03 -28.90
N LEU A 158 -15.34 1.81 -30.04
CA LEU A 158 -15.10 0.49 -30.63
C LEU A 158 -13.95 -0.28 -29.97
N GLU A 159 -13.08 0.38 -29.21
CA GLU A 159 -11.93 -0.23 -28.55
C GLU A 159 -11.93 0.08 -27.04
N ALA A 160 -11.66 -0.95 -26.24
CA ALA A 160 -11.52 -0.78 -24.79
C ALA A 160 -10.17 -0.15 -24.46
N ASP A 161 -10.18 0.92 -23.67
CA ASP A 161 -8.95 1.55 -23.20
C ASP A 161 -8.20 0.57 -22.30
N VAL A 162 -6.95 0.27 -22.64
CA VAL A 162 -6.04 -0.55 -21.84
C VAL A 162 -5.17 0.38 -21.00
N ARG A 163 -5.22 0.18 -19.68
CA ARG A 163 -4.40 0.95 -18.74
C ARG A 163 -2.93 0.63 -18.92
N ASP A 164 -2.07 1.65 -18.84
CA ASP A 164 -0.62 1.46 -18.82
C ASP A 164 -0.21 0.57 -17.62
N PRO A 165 0.46 -0.57 -17.85
CA PRO A 165 0.84 -1.50 -16.79
C PRO A 165 1.75 -0.85 -15.74
N ALA A 166 2.69 0.02 -16.14
CA ALA A 166 3.62 0.64 -15.18
C ALA A 166 2.88 1.53 -14.18
N HIS A 167 1.93 2.33 -14.66
CA HIS A 167 1.06 3.14 -13.80
C HIS A 167 0.20 2.28 -12.87
N ALA A 168 -0.42 1.20 -13.37
CA ALA A 168 -1.21 0.29 -12.53
C ALA A 168 -0.37 -0.40 -11.44
N VAL A 169 0.88 -0.76 -11.75
CA VAL A 169 1.82 -1.29 -10.76
C VAL A 169 2.14 -0.27 -9.70
N GLY A 170 2.48 0.97 -10.08
CA GLY A 170 2.83 2.04 -9.15
C GLY A 170 1.73 2.33 -8.13
N GLU A 171 0.46 2.33 -8.55
CA GLU A 171 -0.67 2.50 -7.64
C GLU A 171 -0.83 1.35 -6.64
N LEU A 172 -0.84 0.10 -7.11
CA LEU A 172 -1.07 -1.06 -6.25
C LEU A 172 0.14 -1.34 -5.34
N MET A 173 1.37 -1.16 -5.83
CA MET A 173 2.56 -1.18 -4.99
C MET A 173 2.55 -0.05 -3.98
N GLY A 174 2.12 1.15 -4.38
CA GLY A 174 1.99 2.27 -3.48
C GLY A 174 0.97 2.03 -2.38
N LEU A 175 -0.15 1.39 -2.71
CA LEU A 175 -1.16 0.95 -1.76
C LEU A 175 -0.58 -0.06 -0.75
N MET A 176 0.21 -1.05 -1.19
CA MET A 176 0.86 -2.00 -0.28
C MET A 176 1.85 -1.33 0.69
N HIS A 177 2.52 -0.27 0.25
CA HIS A 177 3.51 0.45 1.07
C HIS A 177 2.94 1.68 1.77
N LEU A 178 1.65 1.99 1.57
CA LEU A 178 0.97 3.22 2.04
C LEU A 178 1.74 4.50 1.63
N GLY A 179 2.31 4.53 0.43
CA GLY A 179 3.12 5.65 -0.04
C GLY A 179 3.43 5.54 -1.53
N SER A 180 4.10 6.55 -2.10
CA SER A 180 4.54 6.48 -3.50
C SER A 180 5.70 5.49 -3.63
N VAL A 181 5.60 4.54 -4.56
CA VAL A 181 6.67 3.59 -4.87
C VAL A 181 7.25 3.90 -6.24
N GLU A 182 8.58 4.05 -6.30
CA GLU A 182 9.29 4.08 -7.57
C GLU A 182 9.46 2.65 -8.07
N THR A 183 9.03 2.38 -9.30
CA THR A 183 9.08 1.04 -9.89
C THR A 183 10.24 0.90 -10.87
N VAL A 184 11.02 -0.16 -10.75
CA VAL A 184 12.01 -0.56 -11.77
C VAL A 184 11.43 -1.67 -12.61
N ARG A 185 11.67 -1.60 -13.92
CA ARG A 185 11.27 -2.63 -14.88
C ARG A 185 12.48 -3.43 -15.37
N VAL A 186 12.30 -4.74 -15.44
CA VAL A 186 13.26 -5.72 -15.95
C VAL A 186 12.56 -6.58 -16.99
N ASN A 187 13.18 -6.84 -18.14
CA ASN A 187 12.65 -7.78 -19.13
C ASN A 187 13.40 -9.11 -19.00
N LEU A 188 12.65 -10.20 -18.82
CA LEU A 188 13.17 -11.56 -18.72
C LEU A 188 12.70 -12.40 -19.92
N PRO A 189 13.59 -13.19 -20.57
CA PRO A 189 13.23 -13.93 -21.78
C PRO A 189 12.14 -14.98 -21.57
N SER A 190 12.06 -15.57 -20.38
CA SER A 190 11.12 -16.65 -20.10
C SER A 190 10.53 -16.61 -18.69
N THR A 191 9.42 -17.35 -18.51
CA THR A 191 8.84 -17.63 -17.18
C THR A 191 9.85 -18.33 -16.26
N GLY A 192 10.71 -19.22 -16.80
CA GLY A 192 11.78 -19.90 -16.06
C GLY A 192 12.82 -18.94 -15.49
N ASP A 193 13.12 -17.89 -16.25
CA ASP A 193 14.02 -16.83 -15.83
C ASP A 193 13.44 -16.00 -14.69
N VAL A 194 12.11 -15.87 -14.57
CA VAL A 194 11.47 -15.19 -13.43
C VAL A 194 11.79 -15.90 -12.13
N ALA A 195 11.56 -17.22 -12.06
CA ALA A 195 11.84 -17.99 -10.85
C ALA A 195 13.35 -17.98 -10.51
N ALA A 196 14.22 -18.11 -11.52
CA ALA A 196 15.66 -18.01 -11.32
C ALA A 196 16.11 -16.61 -10.87
N PHE A 197 15.49 -15.56 -11.40
CA PHE A 197 15.73 -14.17 -11.02
C PHE A 197 15.36 -13.95 -9.55
N LEU A 198 14.18 -14.37 -9.11
CA LEU A 198 13.75 -14.21 -7.72
C LEU A 198 14.63 -14.98 -6.74
N LYS A 199 15.01 -16.22 -7.08
CA LYS A 199 15.95 -17.01 -6.27
C LYS A 199 17.31 -16.30 -6.10
N LYS A 200 17.80 -15.59 -7.11
CA LYS A 200 19.05 -14.82 -7.05
C LYS A 200 18.94 -13.57 -6.18
N GLN A 201 17.77 -12.93 -6.12
CA GLN A 201 17.57 -11.73 -5.31
C GLN A 201 17.45 -12.05 -3.81
N GLY A 202 17.13 -13.31 -3.46
CA GLY A 202 17.11 -13.79 -2.08
C GLY A 202 15.83 -13.40 -1.34
N THR A 203 15.95 -12.79 -0.16
CA THR A 203 14.79 -12.35 0.64
C THR A 203 14.15 -11.04 0.16
N MET A 204 14.71 -10.44 -0.87
CA MET A 204 14.19 -9.27 -1.58
C MET A 204 14.06 -9.68 -3.05
N PRO A 205 13.15 -9.08 -3.85
CA PRO A 205 12.04 -8.21 -3.46
C PRO A 205 10.95 -8.95 -2.68
N SER A 206 10.05 -8.24 -2.00
CA SER A 206 8.92 -8.85 -1.28
C SER A 206 7.74 -9.14 -2.22
N VAL A 207 7.49 -8.22 -3.17
CA VAL A 207 6.41 -8.31 -4.14
C VAL A 207 6.90 -7.89 -5.52
N ILE A 208 6.47 -8.62 -6.54
CA ILE A 208 6.72 -8.31 -7.95
C ILE A 208 5.40 -8.21 -8.70
N ALA A 209 5.39 -7.52 -9.83
CA ALA A 209 4.32 -7.62 -10.80
C ALA A 209 4.86 -8.09 -12.16
N LEU A 210 4.10 -8.94 -12.84
CA LEU A 210 4.44 -9.52 -14.13
C LEU A 210 3.44 -9.06 -15.20
N TRP A 211 3.96 -8.71 -16.37
CA TRP A 211 3.18 -8.38 -17.56
C TRP A 211 3.88 -8.91 -18.81
N ALA A 212 3.14 -9.17 -19.88
CA ALA A 212 3.71 -9.61 -21.15
C ALA A 212 2.94 -8.97 -22.32
N ARG A 213 3.63 -8.68 -23.43
CA ARG A 213 2.97 -8.14 -24.63
C ARG A 213 2.10 -9.17 -25.31
N GLU A 214 2.53 -10.43 -25.30
CA GLU A 214 1.76 -11.57 -25.78
C GLU A 214 1.17 -12.36 -24.61
N ARG A 215 0.12 -13.14 -24.90
CA ARG A 215 -0.49 -14.01 -23.91
C ARG A 215 0.50 -15.10 -23.51
N ALA A 216 0.70 -15.24 -22.21
CA ALA A 216 1.50 -16.28 -21.58
C ALA A 216 0.73 -16.84 -20.38
N ARG A 217 1.28 -17.90 -19.78
CA ARG A 217 0.71 -18.51 -18.58
C ARG A 217 1.80 -18.86 -17.60
N LEU A 218 1.44 -18.86 -16.33
CA LEU A 218 2.35 -19.12 -15.23
C LEU A 218 1.65 -19.93 -14.15
N ASP A 219 2.27 -21.03 -13.76
CA ASP A 219 1.78 -21.86 -12.67
C ASP A 219 2.34 -21.37 -11.33
N ILE A 220 1.46 -21.13 -10.37
CA ILE A 220 1.83 -20.65 -9.03
C ILE A 220 1.13 -21.51 -7.99
N VAL A 221 1.86 -21.92 -6.96
CA VAL A 221 1.31 -22.60 -5.79
C VAL A 221 0.80 -21.56 -4.80
N GLU A 222 -0.52 -21.33 -4.77
CA GLU A 222 -1.12 -20.33 -3.88
C GLU A 222 -0.83 -20.60 -2.39
N GLY A 223 -0.58 -19.52 -1.64
CA GLY A 223 -0.33 -19.55 -0.21
C GLY A 223 1.02 -20.16 0.17
N SER A 224 1.89 -20.47 -0.79
CA SER A 224 3.23 -21.01 -0.52
C SER A 224 4.15 -19.98 0.15
N HIS A 225 3.91 -18.68 -0.03
CA HIS A 225 4.63 -17.60 0.67
C HIS A 225 4.46 -17.63 2.20
N LEU A 226 3.39 -18.27 2.71
CA LEU A 226 3.13 -18.43 4.15
C LEU A 226 3.84 -19.65 4.76
N GLN A 227 4.33 -20.58 3.93
CA GLN A 227 4.87 -21.86 4.38
C GLN A 227 6.30 -22.02 3.87
N ALA A 228 7.25 -21.39 4.57
CA ALA A 228 8.66 -21.38 4.17
C ALA A 228 9.31 -22.77 4.06
N ASP A 229 8.69 -23.85 4.59
CA ASP A 229 9.40 -25.12 4.79
C ASP A 229 8.52 -26.39 4.75
N ARG A 230 7.29 -26.31 4.20
CA ARG A 230 6.44 -27.51 4.05
C ARG A 230 6.31 -27.90 2.60
N ALA A 231 7.09 -28.90 2.21
CA ALA A 231 6.98 -29.67 0.97
C ALA A 231 5.67 -30.50 0.94
N SER A 232 4.52 -29.87 1.14
CA SER A 232 3.25 -30.47 0.77
C SER A 232 3.05 -30.23 -0.71
N SER A 233 2.78 -31.29 -1.46
CA SER A 233 2.43 -31.29 -2.89
C SER A 233 1.12 -30.53 -3.15
N LYS A 234 1.12 -29.22 -2.96
CA LYS A 234 0.00 -28.37 -3.31
C LYS A 234 -0.06 -28.26 -4.82
N ALA A 235 -1.27 -28.45 -5.35
CA ALA A 235 -1.54 -28.20 -6.76
C ALA A 235 -1.19 -26.74 -7.11
N SER A 236 -0.49 -26.53 -8.22
CA SER A 236 -0.36 -25.21 -8.80
C SER A 236 -1.66 -24.76 -9.44
N VAL A 237 -1.90 -23.45 -9.44
CA VAL A 237 -2.97 -22.79 -10.17
C VAL A 237 -2.34 -22.04 -11.35
N GLU A 238 -2.95 -22.19 -12.52
CA GLU A 238 -2.50 -21.55 -13.75
C GLU A 238 -3.04 -20.11 -13.82
N TYR A 239 -2.14 -19.14 -13.94
CA TYR A 239 -2.45 -17.73 -14.08
C TYR A 239 -2.13 -17.24 -15.50
N ALA A 240 -3.02 -16.43 -16.06
CA ALA A 240 -2.80 -15.82 -17.37
C ALA A 240 -2.01 -14.52 -17.25
N LEU A 241 -1.08 -14.32 -18.18
CA LEU A 241 -0.34 -13.08 -18.39
C LEU A 241 -0.65 -12.58 -19.80
N GLY A 242 -0.65 -11.27 -20.02
CA GLY A 242 -0.88 -10.73 -21.35
C GLY A 242 -1.08 -9.22 -21.36
N PRO A 243 -1.40 -8.65 -22.54
CA PRO A 243 -1.45 -7.20 -22.72
C PRO A 243 -2.53 -6.53 -21.86
N ASP A 244 -3.58 -7.29 -21.50
CA ASP A 244 -4.75 -6.86 -20.74
C ASP A 244 -4.73 -7.32 -19.27
N ARG A 245 -3.68 -8.01 -18.80
CA ARG A 245 -3.60 -8.55 -17.43
C ARG A 245 -2.25 -8.33 -16.78
N LEU A 246 -2.29 -7.96 -15.52
CA LEU A 246 -1.14 -7.76 -14.65
C LEU A 246 -1.24 -8.75 -13.49
N LEU A 247 -0.16 -9.48 -13.23
CA LEU A 247 -0.12 -10.48 -12.16
C LEU A 247 0.85 -10.05 -11.06
N PHE A 248 0.33 -9.79 -9.86
CA PHE A 248 1.14 -9.56 -8.67
C PHE A 248 1.46 -10.88 -8.01
N ILE A 249 2.71 -11.04 -7.56
CA ILE A 249 3.18 -12.25 -6.89
C ILE A 249 4.08 -11.86 -5.71
N ASP A 250 3.86 -12.49 -4.56
CA ASP A 250 4.82 -12.47 -3.45
C ASP A 250 6.03 -13.30 -3.87
N ALA A 251 7.23 -12.74 -3.80
CA ALA A 251 8.43 -13.39 -4.35
C ALA A 251 8.76 -14.74 -3.68
N ARG A 252 8.16 -15.02 -2.51
CA ARG A 252 8.30 -16.29 -1.78
C ARG A 252 7.36 -17.38 -2.31
N CYS A 253 6.44 -17.06 -3.22
CA CYS A 253 5.59 -18.04 -3.85
C CYS A 253 6.41 -19.04 -4.68
N THR A 254 5.99 -20.30 -4.63
CA THR A 254 6.57 -21.39 -5.43
C THR A 254 5.90 -21.43 -6.80
N PHE A 255 6.70 -21.61 -7.84
CA PHE A 255 6.25 -21.78 -9.23
C PHE A 255 6.02 -23.26 -9.51
N GLY A 256 4.99 -23.58 -10.29
CA GLY A 256 4.70 -24.96 -10.71
C GLY A 256 5.70 -25.50 -11.74
N GLU A 257 5.67 -26.82 -11.96
CA GLU A 257 6.60 -27.51 -12.86
C GLU A 257 6.25 -27.32 -14.35
N GLN A 258 4.99 -27.03 -14.66
CA GLN A 258 4.51 -26.95 -16.03
C GLN A 258 4.71 -25.54 -16.59
N MET A 259 5.88 -25.30 -17.19
CA MET A 259 6.16 -24.03 -17.86
C MET A 259 5.76 -24.13 -19.33
N LEU A 260 4.71 -23.38 -19.70
CA LEU A 260 4.35 -23.16 -21.11
C LEU A 260 5.45 -22.35 -21.82
N PRO A 261 5.55 -22.45 -23.16
CA PRO A 261 6.60 -21.75 -23.91
C PRO A 261 6.53 -20.25 -23.65
N PRO A 262 7.69 -19.58 -23.50
CA PRO A 262 7.73 -18.18 -23.14
C PRO A 262 7.18 -17.30 -24.28
N PRO A 263 6.60 -16.13 -23.95
CA PRO A 263 6.21 -15.15 -24.95
C PRO A 263 7.46 -14.65 -25.71
N PRO A 264 7.40 -14.44 -27.04
CA PRO A 264 8.56 -14.02 -27.83
C PRO A 264 9.18 -12.70 -27.38
N SER A 265 8.38 -11.78 -26.82
CA SER A 265 8.87 -10.49 -26.30
C SER A 265 9.42 -10.55 -24.87
N GLY A 266 9.39 -11.73 -24.25
CA GLY A 266 9.72 -11.91 -22.85
C GLY A 266 8.62 -11.42 -21.90
N ILE A 267 8.96 -11.39 -20.62
CA ILE A 267 8.09 -11.00 -19.52
C ILE A 267 8.69 -9.79 -18.84
N GLU A 268 7.87 -8.77 -18.67
CA GLU A 268 8.24 -7.57 -17.94
C GLU A 268 7.94 -7.78 -16.46
N VAL A 269 8.99 -7.70 -15.66
CA VAL A 269 8.95 -7.76 -14.20
C VAL A 269 9.09 -6.35 -13.66
N PHE A 270 8.10 -5.93 -12.88
CA PHE A 270 8.12 -4.67 -12.15
C PHE A 270 8.43 -4.93 -10.67
N LEU A 271 9.31 -4.11 -10.12
CA LEU A 271 9.90 -4.26 -8.79
C LEU A 271 9.88 -2.91 -8.08
N ASN A 272 9.80 -2.92 -6.75
CA ASN A 272 10.04 -1.70 -5.97
C ASN A 272 11.53 -1.33 -6.05
N ALA A 273 11.87 -0.13 -6.53
CA ALA A 273 13.24 0.35 -6.68
C ALA A 273 14.04 0.32 -5.37
N ALA A 274 13.36 0.54 -4.23
CA ALA A 274 13.98 0.51 -2.91
C ALA A 274 14.38 -0.90 -2.46
N GLU A 275 13.80 -1.94 -3.06
CA GLU A 275 14.01 -3.32 -2.66
C GLU A 275 15.09 -4.04 -3.47
N VAL A 276 15.55 -3.45 -4.58
CA VAL A 276 16.43 -4.16 -5.52
C VAL A 276 17.84 -3.58 -5.51
N SER A 277 18.83 -4.48 -5.38
CA SER A 277 20.24 -4.09 -5.56
C SER A 277 20.48 -3.64 -7.00
N ARG A 278 21.09 -2.46 -7.16
CA ARG A 278 21.45 -1.91 -8.49
C ARG A 278 22.36 -2.85 -9.28
N GLU A 279 23.22 -3.61 -8.60
CA GLU A 279 24.12 -4.58 -9.23
C GLU A 279 23.37 -5.77 -9.82
N ALA A 280 22.27 -6.19 -9.19
CA ALA A 280 21.49 -7.34 -9.63
C ALA A 280 20.62 -7.04 -10.87
N ILE A 281 20.32 -5.75 -11.13
CA ILE A 281 19.54 -5.31 -12.29
C ILE A 281 20.42 -4.96 -13.49
N ALA A 282 21.70 -4.65 -13.27
CA ALA A 282 22.64 -4.25 -14.31
C ALA A 282 22.68 -5.17 -15.55
N PRO A 283 22.70 -6.51 -15.45
CA PRO A 283 22.76 -7.38 -16.63
C PRO A 283 21.44 -7.43 -17.43
N PHE A 284 20.33 -6.95 -16.87
CA PHE A 284 19.00 -7.04 -17.48
C PHE A 284 18.41 -5.67 -17.87
N LYS A 285 19.14 -4.56 -17.65
CA LYS A 285 18.73 -3.25 -18.16
C LYS A 285 18.81 -3.24 -19.67
N THR A 286 17.66 -3.35 -20.33
CA THR A 286 17.52 -2.98 -21.74
C THR A 286 17.55 -1.46 -21.85
N ALA A 287 18.37 -0.92 -22.75
CA ALA A 287 18.49 0.51 -23.02
C ALA A 287 17.13 1.13 -23.39
N SER A 288 16.46 1.80 -22.44
CA SER A 288 15.18 2.50 -22.67
C SER A 288 15.26 3.99 -22.32
N ALA A 289 16.46 4.58 -22.22
CA ALA A 289 16.64 5.97 -21.83
C ALA A 289 16.93 6.97 -22.98
N GLU A 290 17.03 6.56 -24.26
CA GLU A 290 17.45 7.48 -25.34
C GLU A 290 16.37 7.96 -26.32
N MET A 291 15.11 7.53 -26.23
CA MET A 291 14.06 7.99 -27.16
C MET A 291 13.14 9.06 -26.55
N SER A 292 13.70 10.19 -26.11
CA SER A 292 12.91 11.41 -25.88
C SER A 292 13.70 12.70 -26.18
N LYS A 293 14.48 12.71 -27.26
CA LYS A 293 14.94 13.95 -27.91
C LYS A 293 14.88 13.79 -29.43
N SER A 294 13.68 13.91 -30.01
CA SER A 294 13.57 14.18 -31.44
C SER A 294 13.83 15.68 -31.69
N PRO A 295 14.66 16.04 -32.67
CA PRO A 295 14.97 17.43 -32.99
C PRO A 295 13.80 18.06 -33.74
N MET A 296 13.36 19.20 -33.20
CA MET A 296 12.39 20.12 -33.79
C MET A 296 12.94 20.64 -35.13
N ARG A 297 12.50 20.04 -36.24
CA ARG A 297 12.78 20.55 -37.60
C ARG A 297 12.01 21.85 -37.80
N ALA A 298 12.75 22.97 -37.81
CA ALA A 298 12.24 24.25 -38.27
C ALA A 298 11.97 24.18 -39.78
N SER A 299 10.69 24.19 -40.16
CA SER A 299 10.27 24.42 -41.55
C SER A 299 10.33 25.92 -41.84
N GLY A 300 11.40 26.36 -42.50
CA GLY A 300 11.47 27.67 -43.13
C GLY A 300 10.59 27.71 -44.37
N GLY A 301 9.42 28.34 -44.27
CA GLY A 301 8.57 28.68 -45.41
C GLY A 301 8.81 30.12 -45.84
N ALA A 302 9.65 30.32 -46.85
CA ALA A 302 9.74 31.58 -47.58
C ALA A 302 8.52 31.73 -48.50
N ARG A 303 7.77 32.83 -48.35
CA ARG A 303 6.82 33.28 -49.39
C ARG A 303 7.44 34.49 -50.10
N ARG A 304 7.53 34.36 -51.42
CA ARG A 304 7.51 35.48 -52.37
C ARG A 304 6.06 35.87 -52.63
#